data_AF-A0A524LXS0-F1
#
_entry.id   AF-A0A524LXS0-F1
#
_cell.length_a   1.000
_cell.length_b   1.000
_cell.length_c   1.000
_cell.angle_alpha   90.00
_cell.angle_beta   90.00
_cell.angle_gamma   90.00
#
_symmetry.space_group_name_H-M   'P 1'
#
loop_
_entity.id
_entity.type
_entity.pdbx_description
1 polymer ?
#
loop_
_entity_poly.entity_id
_entity_poly.type
_entity_poly.pdbx_seq_one_letter_code
_entity_poly.pdbx_strand_id
1 'polypeptide(L)'
;MVMEILLVSGIFIVGYVLITLESRTGVNKAAVSILMAFLCWIVVLAEHIGRDQSALAQLDTSLVGIAQIVFFLLGAMAIVETIDAHNGFLVISRLLRTGNRQLLLWLVAGLTFLMSSVLDNVTTTIVMVTLLRKVLPDRQDRFTFAGMIVIAANAGGAWTPIGDVTTSMLWIGGQVSALGLIAKVGLPSIVALVIPLVWVSRGLRSAQPAAPCPGALETTATPGSGVVLGIGLGALLLTPVLKATIDLPPYIGTLAGLSVLWAYTDLFRPDEERYQVPTVLRRIDQASLFFFIGILLAVGALESTGILARLATAAVQAFRSPEYTMPLFGIVSALVDNVPLTATAMGMFDLTLYPTDAPLWLLAAFCVGTGGSMLIIGSAVLVWSAIEPYDRFVWFLEVFPAIAAAILLWATYRRFRLSTLAYVLILIHAVILMVGGHWTYARVPWFNWLRDTFDLARNYYDRVGHFAQGFIPAIVAREILLRTSPLRPGKWLAVIVVAMCLAISAGYELLEWGVAVTTDGSATDFRATQGDEWDTQWDMCLAAFGA
;
A
#
# COMPACT_ATOMS: atom_id res chain seq x y z
N MET A 1 17.61 -30.33 -9.71
CA MET A 1 17.69 -29.44 -8.54
C MET A 1 18.21 -28.03 -8.84
N VAL A 2 19.47 -27.76 -9.22
CA VAL A 2 19.91 -26.35 -9.44
C VAL A 2 19.28 -25.73 -10.68
N MET A 3 19.22 -26.48 -11.80
CA MET A 3 18.56 -26.02 -13.03
C MET A 3 17.06 -25.80 -12.81
N GLU A 4 16.39 -26.74 -12.14
CA GLU A 4 14.99 -26.65 -11.69
C GLU A 4 14.68 -25.32 -10.99
N ILE A 5 15.41 -25.02 -9.92
CA ILE A 5 15.26 -23.82 -9.10
C ILE A 5 15.39 -22.57 -9.97
N LEU A 6 16.40 -22.52 -10.85
CA LEU A 6 16.66 -21.37 -11.71
C LEU A 6 15.55 -21.17 -12.74
N LEU A 7 15.06 -22.26 -13.35
CA LEU A 7 13.98 -22.20 -14.34
C LEU A 7 12.66 -21.77 -13.70
N VAL A 8 12.26 -22.41 -12.59
CA VAL A 8 11.02 -22.06 -11.87
C VAL A 8 11.09 -20.62 -11.35
N SER A 9 12.22 -20.21 -10.76
CA SER A 9 12.40 -18.82 -10.30
C SER A 9 12.38 -17.82 -11.46
N GLY A 10 12.99 -18.16 -12.60
CA GLY A 10 12.98 -17.34 -13.80
C GLY A 10 11.57 -17.15 -14.36
N ILE A 11 10.80 -18.25 -14.48
CA ILE A 11 9.40 -18.23 -14.92
C ILE A 11 8.56 -17.38 -13.96
N PHE A 12 8.73 -17.55 -12.65
CA PHE A 12 8.00 -16.78 -11.64
C PHE A 12 8.30 -15.28 -11.74
N ILE A 13 9.58 -14.89 -11.83
CA ILE A 13 9.98 -13.48 -11.95
C ILE A 13 9.43 -12.86 -13.22
N VAL A 14 9.57 -13.53 -14.37
CA VAL A 14 9.05 -13.04 -15.66
C VAL A 14 7.53 -12.93 -15.63
N GLY A 15 6.84 -13.95 -15.11
CA GLY A 15 5.39 -13.93 -14.95
C GLY A 15 4.92 -12.78 -14.06
N TYR A 16 5.62 -12.52 -12.96
CA TYR A 16 5.29 -11.40 -12.07
C TYR A 16 5.52 -10.04 -12.73
N VAL A 17 6.62 -9.87 -13.48
CA VAL A 17 6.86 -8.66 -14.27
C VAL A 17 5.72 -8.44 -15.27
N LEU A 18 5.27 -9.48 -15.97
CA LEU A 18 4.14 -9.40 -16.90
C LEU A 18 2.83 -9.01 -16.19
N ILE A 19 2.60 -9.49 -14.97
CA ILE A 19 1.45 -9.08 -14.12
C ILE A 19 1.51 -7.58 -13.82
N THR A 20 2.69 -7.05 -13.44
CA THR A 20 2.82 -5.60 -13.16
C THR A 20 2.64 -4.72 -14.40
N LEU A 21 2.86 -5.29 -15.60
CA LEU A 21 2.68 -4.61 -16.88
C LEU A 21 1.24 -4.69 -17.43
N GLU A 22 0.27 -5.22 -16.68
CA GLU A 22 -1.15 -5.32 -17.06
C GLU A 22 -1.71 -3.99 -17.62
N SER A 23 -1.37 -2.85 -16.99
CA SER A 23 -1.80 -1.52 -17.44
C SER A 23 -1.27 -1.12 -18.83
N ARG A 24 -0.18 -1.75 -19.30
CA ARG A 24 0.44 -1.50 -20.61
C ARG A 24 0.05 -2.55 -21.65
N THR A 25 -0.06 -3.82 -21.25
CA THR A 25 -0.33 -4.94 -22.16
C THR A 25 -1.83 -5.17 -22.38
N GLY A 26 -2.67 -4.74 -21.43
CA GLY A 26 -4.11 -5.03 -21.42
C GLY A 26 -4.45 -6.49 -21.13
N VAL A 27 -3.46 -7.35 -20.88
CA VAL A 27 -3.67 -8.76 -20.54
C VAL A 27 -3.97 -8.88 -19.05
N ASN A 28 -5.12 -9.47 -18.72
CA ASN A 28 -5.56 -9.61 -17.34
C ASN A 28 -4.54 -10.41 -16.49
N LYS A 29 -4.21 -9.89 -15.30
CA LYS A 29 -3.26 -10.52 -14.37
C LYS A 29 -3.57 -11.98 -14.03
N ALA A 30 -4.85 -12.36 -14.00
CA ALA A 30 -5.28 -13.71 -13.71
C ALA A 30 -4.79 -14.70 -14.78
N ALA A 31 -4.92 -14.34 -16.06
CA ALA A 31 -4.47 -15.18 -17.18
C ALA A 31 -2.95 -15.40 -17.12
N VAL A 32 -2.19 -14.34 -16.85
CA VAL A 32 -0.72 -14.43 -16.70
C VAL A 32 -0.34 -15.31 -15.52
N SER A 33 -1.03 -15.16 -14.38
CA SER A 33 -0.73 -15.94 -13.17
C SER A 33 -1.01 -17.44 -13.33
N ILE A 34 -2.10 -17.81 -14.03
CA ILE A 34 -2.42 -19.23 -14.30
C ILE A 34 -1.39 -19.83 -15.25
N LEU A 35 -1.02 -19.11 -16.32
CA LEU A 35 0.01 -19.56 -17.24
C LEU A 35 1.36 -19.74 -16.54
N MET A 36 1.74 -18.78 -15.70
CA MET A 36 2.95 -18.86 -14.87
C MET A 36 2.92 -20.10 -13.97
N ALA A 37 1.81 -20.35 -13.26
CA ALA A 37 1.66 -21.53 -12.41
C ALA A 37 1.81 -22.83 -13.19
N PHE A 38 1.14 -22.92 -14.35
CA PHE A 38 1.22 -24.06 -15.26
C PHE A 38 2.66 -24.33 -15.71
N LEU A 39 3.37 -23.29 -16.15
CA LEU A 39 4.76 -23.41 -16.60
C LEU A 39 5.69 -23.83 -15.45
N CYS A 40 5.52 -23.26 -14.25
CA CYS A 40 6.29 -23.66 -13.08
C CYS A 40 6.08 -25.15 -12.74
N TRP A 41 4.84 -25.61 -12.66
CA TRP A 41 4.54 -27.01 -12.33
C TRP A 41 4.94 -27.99 -13.44
N ILE A 42 4.91 -27.59 -14.72
CA ILE A 42 5.48 -28.41 -15.80
C ILE A 42 6.96 -28.66 -15.57
N VAL A 43 7.74 -27.64 -15.20
CA VAL A 43 9.18 -27.81 -14.94
C VAL A 43 9.41 -28.74 -13.75
N VAL A 44 8.69 -28.52 -12.64
CA VAL A 44 8.78 -29.36 -11.43
C VAL A 44 8.43 -30.82 -11.75
N LEU A 45 7.31 -31.06 -12.45
CA LEU A 45 6.86 -32.40 -12.79
C LEU A 45 7.81 -33.08 -13.78
N ALA A 46 8.25 -32.37 -14.82
CA ALA A 46 9.14 -32.91 -15.86
C ALA A 46 10.45 -33.46 -15.29
N GLU A 47 11.01 -32.81 -14.27
CA GLU A 47 12.25 -33.26 -13.63
C GLU A 47 12.06 -34.52 -12.76
N HIS A 48 10.83 -34.80 -12.34
CA HIS A 48 10.45 -35.93 -11.49
C HIS A 48 9.81 -37.11 -12.27
N ILE A 49 9.57 -36.97 -13.58
CA ILE A 49 9.03 -38.04 -14.43
C ILE A 49 9.90 -39.31 -14.31
N GLY A 50 9.27 -40.44 -13.96
CA GLY A 50 9.90 -41.76 -13.90
C GLY A 50 10.78 -42.02 -12.66
N ARG A 51 10.83 -41.08 -11.70
CA ARG A 51 11.59 -41.23 -10.45
C ARG A 51 10.69 -41.55 -9.26
N ASP A 52 9.66 -40.72 -9.01
CA ASP A 52 8.72 -40.87 -7.89
C ASP A 52 7.46 -39.99 -8.09
N GLN A 53 6.34 -40.32 -7.44
CA GLN A 53 5.07 -39.56 -7.49
C GLN A 53 5.02 -38.39 -6.48
N SER A 54 6.11 -38.13 -5.75
CA SER A 54 6.18 -37.08 -4.73
C SER A 54 5.82 -35.67 -5.24
N ALA A 55 6.21 -35.31 -6.46
CA ALA A 55 5.85 -34.02 -7.05
C ALA A 55 4.34 -33.86 -7.31
N LEU A 56 3.65 -34.94 -7.70
CA LEU A 56 2.19 -34.95 -7.85
C LEU A 56 1.49 -34.87 -6.49
N ALA A 57 1.99 -35.59 -5.49
CA ALA A 57 1.44 -35.52 -4.14
C ALA A 57 1.59 -34.11 -3.51
N GLN A 58 2.70 -33.41 -3.78
CA GLN A 58 2.89 -32.01 -3.37
C GLN A 58 1.95 -31.05 -4.09
N LEU A 59 1.70 -31.26 -5.38
CA LEU A 59 0.70 -30.50 -6.14
C LEU A 59 -0.70 -30.71 -5.53
N ASP A 60 -1.10 -31.94 -5.23
CA ASP A 60 -2.39 -32.25 -4.61
C ASP A 60 -2.52 -31.58 -3.23
N THR A 61 -1.47 -31.64 -2.41
CA THR A 61 -1.44 -30.98 -1.10
C THR A 61 -1.60 -29.47 -1.24
N SER A 62 -0.88 -28.86 -2.18
CA SER A 62 -0.99 -27.42 -2.49
C SER A 62 -2.40 -27.06 -2.96
N LEU A 63 -2.97 -27.87 -3.86
CA LEU A 63 -4.30 -27.66 -4.42
C LEU A 63 -5.37 -27.71 -3.33
N VAL A 64 -5.28 -28.64 -2.38
CA VAL A 64 -6.23 -28.73 -1.25
C VAL A 64 -6.19 -27.46 -0.39
N GLY A 65 -5.00 -26.97 -0.04
CA GLY A 65 -4.85 -25.73 0.73
C GLY A 65 -5.43 -24.51 0.00
N ILE A 66 -5.13 -24.40 -1.30
CA ILE A 66 -5.63 -23.31 -2.16
C ILE A 66 -7.15 -23.39 -2.31
N ALA A 67 -7.70 -24.58 -2.52
CA ALA A 67 -9.14 -24.78 -2.65
C ALA A 67 -9.89 -24.34 -1.38
N GLN A 68 -9.36 -24.61 -0.19
CA GLN A 68 -9.97 -24.14 1.07
C GLN A 68 -10.05 -22.61 1.12
N ILE A 69 -8.98 -21.91 0.73
CA ILE A 69 -8.94 -20.44 0.67
C ILE A 69 -9.95 -19.93 -0.37
N VAL A 70 -9.95 -20.50 -1.58
CA VAL A 70 -10.84 -20.08 -2.67
C VAL A 70 -12.31 -20.27 -2.33
N PHE A 71 -12.70 -21.43 -1.77
CA PHE A 71 -14.08 -21.67 -1.35
C PHE A 71 -14.50 -20.74 -0.21
N PHE A 72 -13.60 -20.46 0.73
CA PHE A 72 -13.86 -19.48 1.78
C PHE A 72 -14.11 -18.09 1.21
N LEU A 73 -13.21 -17.60 0.35
CA LEU A 73 -13.30 -16.28 -0.27
C LEU A 73 -14.53 -16.15 -1.17
N LEU A 74 -14.85 -17.17 -1.98
CA LEU A 74 -16.04 -17.18 -2.82
C LEU A 74 -17.31 -17.06 -1.97
N GLY A 75 -17.41 -17.84 -0.88
CA GLY A 75 -18.55 -17.77 0.04
C GLY A 75 -18.65 -16.40 0.74
N ALA A 76 -17.53 -15.87 1.23
CA ALA A 76 -17.48 -14.57 1.89
C ALA A 76 -17.85 -13.43 0.93
N MET A 77 -17.24 -13.37 -0.26
CA MET A 77 -17.54 -12.38 -1.29
C MET A 77 -18.99 -12.46 -1.75
N ALA A 78 -19.55 -13.67 -1.90
CA ALA A 78 -20.96 -13.83 -2.26
C ALA A 78 -21.91 -13.28 -1.19
N ILE A 79 -21.62 -13.50 0.10
CA ILE A 79 -22.38 -12.92 1.20
C ILE A 79 -22.31 -11.39 1.13
N VAL A 80 -21.11 -10.83 1.00
CA VAL A 80 -20.89 -9.38 0.94
C VAL A 80 -21.59 -8.74 -0.26
N GLU A 81 -21.45 -9.31 -1.44
CA GLU A 81 -22.07 -8.82 -2.66
C GLU A 81 -23.61 -8.96 -2.60
N THR A 82 -24.13 -9.97 -1.89
CA THR A 82 -25.57 -10.09 -1.63
C THR A 82 -26.05 -8.97 -0.69
N ILE A 83 -25.29 -8.64 0.35
CA ILE A 83 -25.59 -7.49 1.23
C ILE A 83 -25.60 -6.18 0.42
N ASP A 84 -24.59 -5.95 -0.42
CA ASP A 84 -24.50 -4.73 -1.23
C ASP A 84 -25.61 -4.64 -2.28
N ALA A 85 -25.94 -5.75 -2.94
CA ALA A 85 -27.04 -5.81 -3.89
C ALA A 85 -28.36 -5.31 -3.27
N HIS A 86 -28.59 -5.65 -1.99
CA HIS A 86 -29.74 -5.20 -1.19
C HIS A 86 -29.57 -3.82 -0.56
N ASN A 87 -28.53 -3.07 -0.93
CA ASN A 87 -28.17 -1.80 -0.32
C ASN A 87 -28.03 -1.86 1.21
N GLY A 88 -27.58 -2.99 1.77
CA GLY A 88 -27.43 -3.18 3.21
C GLY A 88 -26.51 -2.12 3.85
N PHE A 89 -25.49 -1.67 3.12
CA PHE A 89 -24.55 -0.65 3.59
C PHE A 89 -25.11 0.78 3.55
N LEU A 90 -26.25 1.05 2.90
CA LEU A 90 -26.89 2.37 2.98
C LEU A 90 -27.40 2.70 4.38
N VAL A 91 -27.66 1.70 5.23
CA VAL A 91 -28.00 1.93 6.65
C VAL A 91 -26.87 2.71 7.35
N ILE A 92 -25.62 2.44 6.96
CA ILE A 92 -24.41 3.07 7.47
C ILE A 92 -24.28 4.52 6.99
N SER A 93 -24.75 4.82 5.77
CA SER A 93 -24.67 6.18 5.20
C SER A 93 -25.38 7.25 6.04
N ARG A 94 -26.36 6.86 6.87
CA ARG A 94 -27.04 7.77 7.81
C ARG A 94 -26.08 8.36 8.85
N LEU A 95 -25.01 7.65 9.20
CA LEU A 95 -23.99 8.08 10.16
C LEU A 95 -23.08 9.18 9.60
N LEU A 96 -23.04 9.35 8.27
CA LEU A 96 -22.16 10.32 7.60
C LEU A 96 -22.82 11.71 7.41
N ARG A 97 -23.96 11.96 8.06
CA ARG A 97 -24.69 13.23 7.99
C ARG A 97 -24.11 14.24 8.98
N THR A 98 -23.00 14.87 8.61
CA THR A 98 -22.39 15.96 9.40
C THR A 98 -21.86 17.07 8.50
N GLY A 99 -22.00 18.32 8.95
CA GLY A 99 -21.42 19.49 8.29
C GLY A 99 -19.97 19.78 8.70
N ASN A 100 -19.45 19.08 9.72
CA ASN A 100 -18.08 19.24 10.21
C ASN A 100 -17.15 18.27 9.46
N ARG A 101 -16.22 18.83 8.67
CA ARG A 101 -15.27 18.06 7.85
C ARG A 101 -14.33 17.18 8.67
N GLN A 102 -13.88 17.66 9.84
CA GLN A 102 -13.03 16.85 10.72
C GLN A 102 -13.83 15.66 11.24
N LEU A 103 -15.02 15.92 11.79
CA LEU A 103 -15.90 14.84 12.27
C LEU A 103 -16.26 13.87 11.13
N LEU A 104 -16.49 14.36 9.91
CA LEU A 104 -16.72 13.52 8.75
C LEU A 104 -15.52 12.62 8.45
N LEU A 105 -14.29 13.15 8.49
CA LEU A 105 -13.08 12.37 8.27
C LEU A 105 -12.95 11.25 9.34
N TRP A 106 -13.18 11.58 10.61
CA TRP A 106 -13.15 10.60 11.70
C TRP A 106 -14.22 9.52 11.53
N LEU A 107 -15.44 9.91 11.16
CA LEU A 107 -16.53 8.97 10.91
C LEU A 107 -16.25 8.07 9.71
N VAL A 108 -15.82 8.64 8.58
CA VAL A 108 -15.48 7.89 7.37
C VAL A 108 -14.33 6.92 7.65
N ALA A 109 -13.24 7.39 8.25
CA ALA A 109 -12.07 6.56 8.54
C ALA A 109 -12.39 5.46 9.56
N GLY A 110 -13.10 5.80 10.65
CA GLY A 110 -13.52 4.82 11.65
C GLY A 110 -14.49 3.79 11.11
N LEU A 111 -15.46 4.20 10.28
CA LEU A 111 -16.37 3.27 9.61
C LEU A 111 -15.65 2.37 8.63
N THR A 112 -14.74 2.92 7.82
CA THR A 112 -13.92 2.13 6.89
C THR A 112 -13.10 1.08 7.64
N PHE A 113 -12.47 1.46 8.75
CA PHE A 113 -11.68 0.55 9.57
C PHE A 113 -12.50 -0.61 10.15
N LEU A 114 -13.71 -0.32 10.66
CA LEU A 114 -14.61 -1.34 11.21
C LEU A 114 -15.26 -2.19 10.12
N MET A 115 -15.63 -1.59 8.98
CA MET A 115 -16.18 -2.34 7.85
C MET A 115 -15.15 -3.30 7.27
N SER A 116 -13.92 -2.83 7.08
CA SER A 116 -12.84 -3.66 6.55
C SER A 116 -12.38 -4.74 7.52
N SER A 117 -12.82 -4.75 8.78
CA SER A 117 -12.55 -5.88 9.69
C SER A 117 -13.46 -7.08 9.43
N VAL A 118 -14.47 -6.93 8.58
CA VAL A 118 -15.43 -7.99 8.21
C VAL A 118 -15.52 -8.18 6.70
N LEU A 119 -15.27 -7.12 5.93
CA LEU A 119 -15.28 -7.09 4.47
C LEU A 119 -13.85 -7.00 3.95
N ASP A 120 -13.60 -7.42 2.71
CA ASP A 120 -12.31 -7.22 2.07
C ASP A 120 -11.99 -5.72 1.88
N ASN A 121 -10.70 -5.40 1.88
CA ASN A 121 -10.19 -4.03 1.83
C ASN A 121 -10.52 -3.29 0.51
N VAL A 122 -10.55 -3.99 -0.63
CA VAL A 122 -10.87 -3.42 -1.94
C VAL A 122 -12.35 -3.05 -2.00
N THR A 123 -13.24 -3.98 -1.64
CA THR A 123 -14.68 -3.76 -1.56
C THR A 123 -15.01 -2.64 -0.58
N THR A 124 -14.41 -2.65 0.61
CA THR A 124 -14.62 -1.58 1.59
C THR A 124 -14.21 -0.22 1.04
N THR A 125 -13.05 -0.15 0.36
CA THR A 125 -12.56 1.07 -0.26
C THR A 125 -13.52 1.56 -1.36
N ILE A 126 -13.98 0.68 -2.25
CA ILE A 126 -14.90 1.01 -3.34
C ILE A 126 -16.23 1.54 -2.78
N VAL A 127 -16.82 0.85 -1.80
CA VAL A 127 -18.08 1.24 -1.15
C VAL A 127 -17.91 2.61 -0.49
N MET A 128 -16.87 2.81 0.31
CA MET A 128 -16.66 4.06 1.05
C MET A 128 -16.33 5.23 0.12
N VAL A 129 -15.54 5.04 -0.94
CA VAL A 129 -15.25 6.07 -1.94
C VAL A 129 -16.52 6.43 -2.74
N THR A 130 -17.36 5.45 -3.07
CA THR A 130 -18.62 5.68 -3.79
C THR A 130 -19.61 6.48 -2.94
N LEU A 131 -19.71 6.17 -1.64
CA LEU A 131 -20.50 6.96 -0.69
C LEU A 131 -19.91 8.36 -0.51
N LEU A 132 -18.59 8.49 -0.38
CA LEU A 132 -17.89 9.76 -0.21
C LEU A 132 -18.16 10.73 -1.36
N ARG A 133 -18.19 10.25 -2.62
CA ARG A 133 -18.50 11.09 -3.80
C ARG A 133 -19.85 11.79 -3.72
N LYS A 134 -20.82 11.20 -3.00
CA LYS A 134 -22.15 11.80 -2.79
C LYS A 134 -22.17 12.84 -1.67
N VAL A 135 -21.19 12.80 -0.76
CA VAL A 135 -21.13 13.64 0.45
C VAL A 135 -20.14 14.79 0.30
N LEU A 136 -19.04 14.61 -0.46
CA LEU A 136 -18.01 15.62 -0.67
C LEU A 136 -17.95 16.08 -2.15
N PRO A 137 -18.47 17.28 -2.47
CA PRO A 137 -18.40 17.84 -3.81
C PRO A 137 -17.00 18.37 -4.17
N ASP A 138 -16.16 18.71 -3.19
CA ASP A 138 -14.79 19.19 -3.44
C ASP A 138 -13.82 18.06 -3.84
N ARG A 139 -13.01 18.30 -4.88
CA ARG A 139 -12.12 17.28 -5.46
C ARG A 139 -10.89 17.01 -4.58
N GLN A 140 -10.33 18.02 -3.93
CA GLN A 140 -9.11 17.91 -3.13
C GLN A 140 -9.40 17.22 -1.79
N ASP A 141 -10.52 17.55 -1.16
CA ASP A 141 -11.03 16.85 0.02
C ASP A 141 -11.33 15.38 -0.32
N ARG A 142 -11.91 15.08 -1.50
CA ARG A 142 -12.14 13.69 -1.93
C ARG A 142 -10.87 12.85 -2.02
N PHE A 143 -9.77 13.40 -2.54
CA PHE A 143 -8.50 12.66 -2.60
C PHE A 143 -7.92 12.42 -1.22
N THR A 144 -7.97 13.42 -0.34
CA THR A 144 -7.49 13.31 1.04
C THR A 144 -8.26 12.25 1.82
N PHE A 145 -9.59 12.27 1.72
CA PHE A 145 -10.44 11.28 2.35
C PHE A 145 -10.28 9.90 1.70
N ALA A 146 -10.12 9.81 0.38
CA ALA A 146 -9.86 8.54 -0.31
C ALA A 146 -8.53 7.91 0.15
N GLY A 147 -7.47 8.70 0.30
CA GLY A 147 -6.21 8.22 0.87
C GLY A 147 -6.38 7.69 2.30
N MET A 148 -7.20 8.38 3.12
CA MET A 148 -7.51 7.92 4.48
C MET A 148 -8.38 6.66 4.52
N ILE A 149 -9.31 6.51 3.57
CA ILE A 149 -10.09 5.29 3.38
C ILE A 149 -9.15 4.12 3.08
N VAL A 150 -8.18 4.26 2.18
CA VAL A 150 -7.23 3.18 1.87
C VAL A 150 -6.42 2.77 3.11
N ILE A 151 -5.88 3.75 3.86
CA ILE A 151 -5.15 3.48 5.10
C ILE A 151 -6.05 2.76 6.12
N ALA A 152 -7.28 3.25 6.30
CA ALA A 152 -8.24 2.68 7.23
C ALA A 152 -8.67 1.27 6.84
N ALA A 153 -8.88 1.00 5.55
CA ALA A 153 -9.26 -0.32 5.05
C ALA A 153 -8.12 -1.33 5.30
N ASN A 154 -6.89 -1.00 4.88
CA ASN A 154 -5.75 -1.90 5.09
C ASN A 154 -5.47 -2.16 6.58
N ALA A 155 -5.53 -1.12 7.42
CA ALA A 155 -5.37 -1.27 8.87
C ALA A 155 -6.52 -2.09 9.49
N GLY A 156 -7.76 -1.87 9.02
CA GLY A 156 -8.96 -2.54 9.48
C GLY A 156 -9.01 -4.03 9.14
N GLY A 157 -8.52 -4.41 7.96
CA GLY A 157 -8.46 -5.80 7.53
C GLY A 157 -7.37 -6.64 8.23
N ALA A 158 -6.27 -6.00 8.64
CA ALA A 158 -5.10 -6.70 9.17
C ALA A 158 -5.29 -7.36 10.56
N TRP A 159 -6.27 -6.92 11.35
CA TRP A 159 -6.44 -7.40 12.74
C TRP A 159 -7.55 -8.43 12.93
N THR A 160 -8.21 -8.85 11.84
CA THR A 160 -9.23 -9.90 11.87
C THR A 160 -8.94 -10.96 10.81
N PRO A 161 -9.42 -12.20 11.01
CA PRO A 161 -9.19 -13.28 10.06
C PRO A 161 -9.98 -13.19 8.75
N ILE A 162 -10.94 -12.25 8.64
CA ILE A 162 -11.84 -12.13 7.47
C ILE A 162 -11.51 -10.87 6.66
N GLY A 163 -11.07 -9.81 7.35
CA GLY A 163 -11.02 -8.46 6.78
C GLY A 163 -10.01 -8.25 5.66
N ASP A 164 -9.03 -9.15 5.52
CA ASP A 164 -8.14 -9.17 4.36
C ASP A 164 -7.91 -10.61 3.87
N VAL A 165 -7.64 -10.75 2.57
CA VAL A 165 -7.32 -12.04 1.97
C VAL A 165 -6.07 -12.63 2.60
N THR A 166 -5.06 -11.80 2.90
CA THR A 166 -3.81 -12.29 3.47
C THR A 166 -3.94 -12.79 4.90
N THR A 167 -4.75 -12.12 5.73
CA THR A 167 -5.05 -12.60 7.08
C THR A 167 -5.92 -13.85 7.06
N SER A 168 -6.85 -13.93 6.10
CA SER A 168 -7.63 -15.15 5.83
C SER A 168 -6.73 -16.33 5.47
N MET A 169 -5.70 -16.12 4.65
CA MET A 169 -4.73 -17.17 4.28
C MET A 169 -3.94 -17.67 5.49
N LEU A 170 -3.36 -16.76 6.29
CA LEU A 170 -2.62 -17.12 7.50
C LEU A 170 -3.52 -17.82 8.54
N TRP A 171 -4.80 -17.46 8.58
CA TRP A 171 -5.73 -18.05 9.52
C TRP A 171 -6.19 -19.45 9.09
N ILE A 172 -6.55 -19.63 7.82
CA ILE A 172 -6.93 -20.95 7.26
C ILE A 172 -5.74 -21.91 7.32
N GLY A 173 -4.53 -21.42 7.06
CA GLY A 173 -3.29 -22.21 7.15
C GLY A 173 -2.82 -22.50 8.58
N GLY A 174 -3.45 -21.93 9.61
CA GLY A 174 -3.14 -22.19 11.02
C GLY A 174 -1.96 -21.39 11.60
N GLN A 175 -1.39 -20.44 10.86
CA GLN A 175 -0.32 -19.54 11.32
C GLN A 175 -0.80 -18.56 12.39
N VAL A 176 -2.05 -18.11 12.29
CA VAL A 176 -2.66 -17.18 13.26
C VAL A 176 -4.02 -17.69 13.72
N SER A 177 -4.41 -17.35 14.94
CA SER A 177 -5.76 -17.55 15.45
C SER A 177 -6.56 -16.24 15.40
N ALA A 178 -7.89 -16.36 15.35
CA ALA A 178 -8.77 -15.18 15.37
C ALA A 178 -8.56 -14.33 16.64
N LEU A 179 -8.43 -14.99 17.80
CA LEU A 179 -8.17 -14.31 19.07
C LEU A 179 -6.78 -13.67 19.11
N GLY A 180 -5.77 -14.37 18.57
CA GLY A 180 -4.39 -13.88 18.49
C GLY A 180 -4.28 -12.58 17.68
N LEU A 181 -4.92 -12.54 16.49
CA LEU A 181 -5.00 -11.33 15.67
C LEU A 181 -5.69 -10.19 16.42
N ILE A 182 -6.87 -10.44 17.00
CA ILE A 182 -7.64 -9.39 17.69
C ILE A 182 -6.84 -8.83 18.88
N ALA A 183 -6.28 -9.72 19.71
CA ALA A 183 -5.60 -9.32 20.94
C ALA A 183 -4.25 -8.65 20.69
N LYS A 184 -3.50 -9.06 19.67
CA LYS A 184 -2.10 -8.63 19.47
C LYS A 184 -1.91 -7.67 18.28
N VAL A 185 -2.74 -7.76 17.24
CA VAL A 185 -2.68 -6.90 16.03
C VAL A 185 -3.69 -5.76 16.08
N GLY A 186 -4.80 -5.92 16.82
CA GLY A 186 -5.85 -4.89 16.95
C GLY A 186 -5.32 -3.51 17.38
N LEU A 187 -4.54 -3.45 18.45
CA LEU A 187 -3.96 -2.17 18.92
C LEU A 187 -2.97 -1.58 17.89
N PRO A 188 -1.98 -2.32 17.36
CA PRO A 188 -1.14 -1.84 16.25
C PRO A 188 -1.92 -1.30 15.05
N SER A 189 -2.99 -1.98 14.62
CA SER A 189 -3.87 -1.53 13.54
C SER A 189 -4.59 -0.22 13.85
N ILE A 190 -5.11 -0.06 15.07
CA ILE A 190 -5.71 1.19 15.51
C ILE A 190 -4.67 2.32 15.50
N VAL A 191 -3.45 2.06 15.98
CA VAL A 191 -2.36 3.05 15.97
C VAL A 191 -1.99 3.44 14.53
N ALA A 192 -1.90 2.47 13.62
CA ALA A 192 -1.62 2.71 12.20
C ALA A 192 -2.66 3.59 11.52
N LEU A 193 -3.92 3.57 11.96
CA LEU A 193 -4.97 4.47 11.52
C LEU A 193 -4.92 5.84 12.24
N VAL A 194 -4.85 5.84 13.57
CA VAL A 194 -5.04 7.04 14.39
C VAL A 194 -3.93 8.06 14.13
N ILE A 195 -2.68 7.63 13.95
CA ILE A 195 -1.56 8.54 13.69
C ILE A 195 -1.80 9.40 12.43
N PRO A 196 -1.99 8.81 11.22
CA PRO A 196 -2.25 9.60 10.02
C PRO A 196 -3.59 10.33 10.08
N LEU A 197 -4.63 9.74 10.70
CA LEU A 197 -5.93 10.38 10.85
C LEU A 197 -5.86 11.67 11.68
N VAL A 198 -5.15 11.65 12.81
CA VAL A 198 -4.92 12.84 13.65
C VAL A 198 -4.11 13.89 12.89
N TRP A 199 -3.09 13.48 12.14
CA TRP A 199 -2.25 14.39 11.36
C TRP A 199 -3.06 15.10 10.26
N VAL A 200 -3.80 14.34 9.45
CA VAL A 200 -4.66 14.90 8.39
C VAL A 200 -5.81 15.73 8.97
N SER A 201 -6.42 15.27 10.07
CA SER A 201 -7.51 15.99 10.75
C SER A 201 -7.10 17.39 11.20
N ARG A 202 -5.84 17.62 11.59
CA ARG A 202 -5.33 18.94 11.98
C ARG A 202 -5.11 19.87 10.78
N GLY A 203 -4.81 19.31 9.61
CA GLY A 203 -4.64 20.05 8.35
C GLY A 203 -5.97 20.54 7.76
N LEU A 204 -7.07 19.87 8.06
CA LEU A 204 -8.42 20.31 7.67
C LEU A 204 -8.87 21.48 8.56
N ARG A 205 -8.46 22.71 8.20
CA ARG A 205 -9.03 23.92 8.81
C ARG A 205 -10.54 23.95 8.54
N SER A 206 -11.31 24.30 9.56
CA SER A 206 -12.76 24.50 9.44
C SER A 206 -13.06 25.74 8.60
N ALA A 207 -13.02 25.62 7.27
CA ALA A 207 -13.83 26.47 6.43
C ALA A 207 -15.30 26.11 6.70
N GLN A 208 -16.17 27.13 6.69
CA GLN A 208 -17.59 27.13 7.11
C GLN A 208 -18.30 25.76 7.00
N PRO A 209 -19.17 25.42 7.97
CA PRO A 209 -19.90 24.16 7.96
C PRO A 209 -20.49 23.93 6.58
N ALA A 210 -20.09 22.83 5.95
CA ALA A 210 -20.70 22.45 4.68
C ALA A 210 -22.20 22.36 4.95
N ALA A 211 -23.01 23.06 4.15
CA ALA A 211 -24.45 22.98 4.28
C ALA A 211 -24.83 21.50 4.32
N PRO A 212 -25.64 21.05 5.30
CA PRO A 212 -26.04 19.65 5.38
C PRO A 212 -26.63 19.26 4.03
N CYS A 213 -26.03 18.29 3.34
CA CYS A 213 -26.46 17.87 2.01
C CYS A 213 -27.97 17.57 2.02
N PRO A 214 -28.82 18.42 1.43
CA PRO A 214 -30.24 18.11 1.31
C PRO A 214 -30.34 17.08 0.18
N GLY A 215 -30.86 15.88 0.48
CA GLY A 215 -31.29 14.91 -0.54
C GLY A 215 -30.29 13.87 -1.06
N ALA A 216 -28.96 14.00 -0.87
CA ALA A 216 -27.99 13.10 -1.52
C ALA A 216 -27.97 11.63 -1.02
N LEU A 217 -28.66 11.34 0.08
CA LEU A 217 -28.80 10.00 0.68
C LEU A 217 -30.27 9.60 0.91
N GLU A 218 -31.19 10.14 0.10
CA GLU A 218 -32.61 9.73 0.07
C GLU A 218 -32.86 8.41 -0.70
N THR A 219 -31.86 7.55 -0.80
CA THR A 219 -32.12 6.15 -1.12
C THR A 219 -32.76 5.50 0.11
N THR A 220 -34.08 5.39 0.11
CA THR A 220 -34.80 4.57 1.08
C THR A 220 -34.23 3.16 1.02
N ALA A 221 -33.68 2.69 2.15
CA ALA A 221 -33.19 1.34 2.27
C ALA A 221 -34.30 0.37 1.83
N THR A 222 -33.97 -0.61 0.98
CA THR A 222 -34.96 -1.57 0.51
C THR A 222 -35.55 -2.31 1.72
N PRO A 223 -36.86 -2.62 1.73
CA PRO A 223 -37.46 -3.36 2.83
C PRO A 223 -36.71 -4.68 3.08
N GLY A 224 -36.33 -4.99 4.32
CA GLY A 224 -35.54 -6.20 4.63
C GLY A 224 -34.02 -6.11 4.42
N SER A 225 -33.48 -4.99 3.91
CA SER A 225 -32.02 -4.74 3.82
C SER A 225 -31.28 -4.93 5.15
N GLY A 226 -31.90 -4.52 6.27
CA GLY A 226 -31.33 -4.73 7.62
C GLY A 226 -31.29 -6.19 8.04
N VAL A 227 -32.23 -7.02 7.58
CA VAL A 227 -32.26 -8.46 7.85
C VAL A 227 -31.17 -9.17 7.05
N VAL A 228 -31.05 -8.86 5.76
CA VAL A 228 -29.97 -9.37 4.90
C VAL A 228 -28.60 -9.00 5.47
N LEU A 229 -28.42 -7.74 5.91
CA LEU A 229 -27.20 -7.29 6.58
C LEU A 229 -26.93 -8.09 7.87
N GLY A 230 -27.95 -8.29 8.72
CA GLY A 230 -27.83 -9.03 9.97
C GLY A 230 -27.48 -10.50 9.77
N ILE A 231 -28.14 -11.19 8.84
CA ILE A 231 -27.86 -12.59 8.48
C ILE A 231 -26.45 -12.70 7.90
N GLY A 232 -26.09 -11.84 6.94
CA GLY A 232 -24.79 -11.90 6.27
C GLY A 232 -23.62 -11.59 7.20
N LEU A 233 -23.69 -10.52 8.01
CA LEU A 233 -22.66 -10.23 9.02
C LEU A 233 -22.61 -11.32 10.10
N GLY A 234 -23.77 -11.82 10.53
CA GLY A 234 -23.86 -12.93 11.48
C GLY A 234 -23.16 -14.19 10.96
N ALA A 235 -23.38 -14.55 9.70
CA ALA A 235 -22.72 -15.66 9.03
C ALA A 235 -21.20 -15.51 8.97
N LEU A 236 -20.70 -14.32 8.58
CA LEU A 236 -19.27 -14.03 8.53
C LEU A 236 -18.65 -14.12 9.93
N LEU A 237 -19.25 -13.46 10.94
CA LEU A 237 -18.72 -13.43 12.31
C LEU A 237 -18.83 -14.78 13.04
N LEU A 238 -19.82 -15.61 12.70
CA LEU A 238 -19.96 -16.95 13.27
C LEU A 238 -18.85 -17.89 12.79
N THR A 239 -18.30 -17.67 11.59
CA THR A 239 -17.31 -18.58 11.00
C THR A 239 -16.03 -18.69 11.85
N PRO A 240 -15.39 -17.59 12.31
CA PRO A 240 -14.28 -17.66 13.26
C PRO A 240 -14.63 -18.35 14.58
N VAL A 241 -15.86 -18.18 15.07
CA VAL A 241 -16.32 -18.81 16.32
C VAL A 241 -16.42 -20.33 16.16
N LEU A 242 -16.97 -20.80 15.04
CA LEU A 242 -17.08 -22.24 14.75
C LEU A 242 -15.70 -22.88 14.58
N LYS A 243 -14.78 -22.23 13.86
CA LYS A 243 -13.40 -22.71 13.75
C LYS A 243 -12.71 -22.76 15.12
N ALA A 244 -12.88 -21.74 15.97
CA ALA A 244 -12.23 -21.71 17.28
C ALA A 244 -12.79 -22.73 18.28
N THR A 245 -14.08 -23.08 18.19
CA THR A 245 -14.75 -23.94 19.19
C THR A 245 -14.78 -25.42 18.81
N ILE A 246 -14.93 -25.74 17.53
CA ILE A 246 -15.07 -27.13 17.04
C ILE A 246 -14.12 -27.46 15.87
N ASP A 247 -13.13 -26.60 15.61
CA ASP A 247 -12.12 -26.77 14.55
C ASP A 247 -12.69 -26.86 13.12
N LEU A 248 -13.94 -26.41 12.91
CA LEU A 248 -14.61 -26.48 11.62
C LEU A 248 -13.87 -25.66 10.56
N PRO A 249 -13.51 -26.24 9.39
CA PRO A 249 -12.89 -25.50 8.30
C PRO A 249 -13.70 -24.25 7.90
N PRO A 250 -13.07 -23.08 7.76
CA PRO A 250 -13.79 -21.82 7.56
C PRO A 250 -14.71 -21.79 6.34
N TYR A 251 -14.32 -22.44 5.24
CA TYR A 251 -15.12 -22.49 4.03
C TYR A 251 -16.49 -23.16 4.24
N ILE A 252 -16.60 -24.13 5.16
CA ILE A 252 -17.89 -24.77 5.48
C ILE A 252 -18.79 -23.77 6.19
N GLY A 253 -18.24 -23.01 7.15
CA GLY A 253 -18.97 -21.99 7.89
C GLY A 253 -19.51 -20.88 6.98
N THR A 254 -18.68 -20.36 6.07
CA THR A 254 -19.12 -19.31 5.14
C THR A 254 -20.14 -19.83 4.12
N LEU A 255 -19.96 -21.04 3.56
CA LEU A 255 -20.92 -21.61 2.61
C LEU A 255 -22.27 -21.92 3.28
N ALA A 256 -22.27 -22.41 4.52
CA ALA A 256 -23.50 -22.58 5.30
C ALA A 256 -24.21 -21.24 5.53
N GLY A 257 -23.45 -20.19 5.87
CA GLY A 257 -23.96 -18.83 5.99
C GLY A 257 -24.57 -18.29 4.69
N LEU A 258 -23.89 -18.51 3.57
CA LEU A 258 -24.39 -18.15 2.24
C LEU A 258 -25.68 -18.92 1.92
N SER A 259 -25.76 -20.20 2.27
CA SER A 259 -26.97 -21.01 2.07
C SER A 259 -28.17 -20.48 2.85
N VAL A 260 -27.98 -20.04 4.10
CA VAL A 260 -29.05 -19.41 4.89
C VAL A 260 -29.48 -18.08 4.28
N LEU A 261 -28.52 -17.25 3.87
CA LEU A 261 -28.81 -15.98 3.22
C LEU A 261 -29.57 -16.18 1.90
N TRP A 262 -29.15 -17.16 1.11
CA TRP A 262 -29.79 -17.54 -0.15
C TRP A 262 -31.23 -18.01 0.09
N ALA A 263 -31.44 -18.94 1.03
CA ALA A 263 -32.79 -19.39 1.35
C ALA A 263 -33.71 -18.23 1.78
N TYR A 264 -33.18 -17.27 2.54
CA TYR A 264 -33.92 -16.06 2.90
C TYR A 264 -34.28 -15.21 1.68
N THR A 265 -33.33 -14.93 0.78
CA THR A 265 -33.61 -14.13 -0.42
C THR A 265 -34.63 -14.81 -1.32
N ASP A 266 -34.55 -16.13 -1.50
CA ASP A 266 -35.49 -16.86 -2.38
C ASP A 266 -36.91 -16.91 -1.79
N LEU A 267 -37.04 -17.04 -0.46
CA LEU A 267 -38.35 -17.12 0.19
C LEU A 267 -39.06 -15.77 0.27
N PHE A 268 -38.34 -14.69 0.53
CA PHE A 268 -38.92 -13.37 0.81
C PHE A 268 -38.83 -12.39 -0.37
N ARG A 269 -38.03 -12.70 -1.39
CA ARG A 269 -37.85 -11.90 -2.61
C ARG A 269 -37.88 -12.78 -3.89
N PRO A 270 -38.83 -13.72 -4.06
CA PRO A 270 -38.79 -14.69 -5.16
C PRO A 270 -38.84 -14.04 -6.55
N ASP A 271 -39.60 -12.95 -6.70
CA ASP A 271 -39.86 -12.31 -8.00
C ASP A 271 -38.78 -11.30 -8.44
N GLU A 272 -37.73 -11.11 -7.64
CA GLU A 272 -36.70 -10.09 -7.89
C GLU A 272 -35.33 -10.72 -8.17
N GLU A 273 -35.13 -11.23 -9.39
CA GLU A 273 -33.90 -11.93 -9.84
C GLU A 273 -32.59 -11.20 -9.52
N ARG A 274 -32.62 -9.86 -9.48
CA ARG A 274 -31.45 -9.01 -9.13
C ARG A 274 -30.89 -9.32 -7.74
N TYR A 275 -31.70 -9.81 -6.82
CA TYR A 275 -31.34 -10.08 -5.43
C TYR A 275 -31.01 -11.56 -5.15
N GLN A 276 -31.26 -12.44 -6.13
CA GLN A 276 -30.96 -13.86 -6.00
C GLN A 276 -29.45 -14.10 -6.06
N VAL A 277 -28.96 -15.00 -5.19
CA VAL A 277 -27.53 -15.30 -5.07
C VAL A 277 -26.87 -15.69 -6.40
N PRO A 278 -27.45 -16.54 -7.27
CA PRO A 278 -26.86 -16.85 -8.57
C PRO A 278 -26.60 -15.63 -9.47
N THR A 279 -27.48 -14.62 -9.41
CA THR A 279 -27.32 -13.36 -10.14
C THR A 279 -26.22 -12.52 -9.53
N VAL A 280 -26.17 -12.46 -8.21
CA VAL A 280 -25.15 -11.75 -7.42
C VAL A 280 -23.76 -12.36 -7.64
N LEU A 281 -23.64 -13.68 -7.74
CA LEU A 281 -22.38 -14.39 -8.03
C LEU A 281 -21.71 -13.92 -9.34
N ARG A 282 -22.48 -13.38 -10.30
CA ARG A 282 -21.93 -12.82 -11.54
C ARG A 282 -21.18 -11.50 -11.34
N ARG A 283 -21.36 -10.84 -10.19
CA ARG A 283 -20.72 -9.56 -9.84
C ARG A 283 -19.43 -9.74 -9.07
N ILE A 284 -19.19 -10.92 -8.52
CA ILE A 284 -17.94 -11.24 -7.82
C ILE A 284 -16.76 -11.08 -8.79
N ASP A 285 -15.65 -10.55 -8.27
CA ASP A 285 -14.41 -10.43 -9.01
C ASP A 285 -13.75 -11.80 -9.25
N GLN A 286 -14.20 -12.47 -10.31
CA GLN A 286 -13.66 -13.75 -10.75
C GLN A 286 -12.18 -13.64 -11.13
N ALA A 287 -11.73 -12.49 -11.65
CA ALA A 287 -10.34 -12.29 -12.04
C ALA A 287 -9.43 -12.35 -10.81
N SER A 288 -9.81 -11.74 -9.69
CA SER A 288 -9.04 -11.83 -8.44
C SER A 288 -8.97 -13.27 -7.89
N LEU A 289 -10.07 -14.04 -7.94
CA LEU A 289 -10.05 -15.46 -7.55
C LEU A 289 -9.10 -16.30 -8.41
N PHE A 290 -9.17 -16.14 -9.73
CA PHE A 290 -8.27 -16.84 -10.65
C PHE A 290 -6.82 -16.40 -10.51
N PHE A 291 -6.59 -15.11 -10.23
CA PHE A 291 -5.27 -14.59 -9.89
C PHE A 291 -4.70 -15.24 -8.63
N PHE A 292 -5.52 -15.40 -7.57
CA PHE A 292 -5.11 -16.09 -6.36
C PHE A 292 -4.79 -17.57 -6.61
N ILE A 293 -5.61 -18.28 -7.39
CA ILE A 293 -5.32 -19.67 -7.76
C ILE A 293 -3.96 -19.78 -8.47
N GLY A 294 -3.73 -18.94 -9.48
CA GLY A 294 -2.48 -18.94 -10.24
C GLY A 294 -1.27 -18.60 -9.37
N ILE A 295 -1.32 -17.50 -8.62
CA ILE A 295 -0.16 -17.06 -7.83
C ILE A 295 0.16 -18.05 -6.71
N LEU A 296 -0.84 -18.62 -6.03
CA LEU A 296 -0.62 -19.58 -4.94
C LEU A 296 -0.08 -20.92 -5.47
N LEU A 297 -0.58 -21.40 -6.61
CA LEU A 297 -0.01 -22.58 -7.26
C LEU A 297 1.44 -22.32 -7.68
N ALA A 298 1.75 -21.15 -8.23
CA ALA A 298 3.11 -20.80 -8.62
C ALA A 298 4.06 -20.71 -7.41
N VAL A 299 3.60 -20.20 -6.27
CA VAL A 299 4.36 -20.21 -5.01
C VAL A 299 4.54 -21.63 -4.48
N GLY A 300 3.52 -22.49 -4.55
CA GLY A 300 3.65 -23.91 -4.20
C GLY A 300 4.70 -24.63 -5.06
N ALA A 301 4.83 -24.27 -6.34
CA ALA A 301 5.91 -24.75 -7.19
C ALA A 301 7.30 -24.23 -6.76
N LEU A 302 7.41 -22.99 -6.27
CA LEU A 302 8.66 -22.52 -5.67
C LEU A 302 8.99 -23.31 -4.40
N GLU A 303 8.00 -23.51 -3.53
CA GLU A 303 8.14 -24.27 -2.29
C GLU A 303 8.67 -25.70 -2.54
N SER A 304 8.11 -26.41 -3.51
CA SER A 304 8.52 -27.78 -3.87
C SER A 304 9.99 -27.88 -4.32
N THR A 305 10.53 -26.84 -4.96
CA THR A 305 11.97 -26.80 -5.31
C THR A 305 12.90 -26.57 -4.11
N GLY A 306 12.36 -26.21 -2.95
CA GLY A 306 13.10 -25.87 -1.74
C GLY A 306 13.78 -24.49 -1.76
N ILE A 307 13.52 -23.64 -2.76
CA ILE A 307 14.09 -22.29 -2.82
C ILE A 307 13.60 -21.41 -1.67
N LEU A 308 12.34 -21.55 -1.25
CA LEU A 308 11.77 -20.78 -0.16
C LEU A 308 12.47 -21.07 1.17
N ALA A 309 12.75 -22.34 1.48
CA ALA A 309 13.53 -22.72 2.67
C ALA A 309 14.96 -22.12 2.65
N ARG A 310 15.60 -22.03 1.47
CA ARG A 310 16.90 -21.37 1.31
C ARG A 310 16.82 -19.86 1.51
N LEU A 311 15.76 -19.23 1.02
CA LEU A 311 15.51 -17.81 1.26
C LEU A 311 15.23 -17.53 2.73
N ALA A 312 14.49 -18.40 3.41
CA ALA A 312 14.21 -18.29 4.83
C ALA A 312 15.49 -18.34 5.67
N THR A 313 16.34 -19.35 5.43
CA THR A 313 17.64 -19.47 6.11
C THR A 313 18.55 -18.28 5.83
N ALA A 314 18.61 -17.80 4.59
CA ALA A 314 19.37 -16.60 4.24
C ALA A 314 18.85 -15.33 4.93
N ALA A 315 17.53 -15.15 5.00
CA ALA A 315 16.90 -14.02 5.68
C ALA A 315 17.18 -14.03 7.19
N VAL A 316 17.01 -15.19 7.85
CA VAL A 316 17.29 -15.35 9.28
C VAL A 316 18.76 -15.07 9.59
N GLN A 317 19.69 -15.53 8.74
CA GLN A 317 21.12 -15.23 8.89
C GLN A 317 21.42 -13.74 8.73
N ALA A 318 20.81 -13.08 7.74
CA ALA A 318 21.02 -11.66 7.48
C ALA A 318 20.50 -10.76 8.61
N PHE A 319 19.31 -11.06 9.15
CA PHE A 319 18.68 -10.25 10.18
C PHE A 319 18.99 -10.69 11.61
N ARG A 320 19.61 -11.86 11.79
CA ARG A 320 19.79 -12.54 13.09
C ARG A 320 18.50 -12.78 13.88
N SER A 321 17.35 -12.63 13.24
CA SER A 321 16.04 -12.97 13.78
C SER A 321 15.05 -13.17 12.63
N PRO A 322 14.14 -14.17 12.74
CA PRO A 322 13.10 -14.41 11.75
C PRO A 322 12.06 -13.29 11.69
N GLU A 323 11.72 -12.69 12.84
CA GLU A 323 10.67 -11.67 12.97
C GLU A 323 10.94 -10.42 12.12
N TYR A 324 12.21 -9.99 12.02
CA TYR A 324 12.60 -8.82 11.23
C TYR A 324 12.46 -9.01 9.72
N THR A 325 12.21 -10.24 9.26
CA THR A 325 11.89 -10.52 7.85
C THR A 325 10.55 -9.91 7.45
N MET A 326 9.58 -9.85 8.37
CA MET A 326 8.22 -9.40 8.06
C MET A 326 8.08 -7.89 7.83
N PRO A 327 8.76 -7.01 8.58
CA PRO A 327 8.85 -5.60 8.21
C PRO A 327 9.43 -5.36 6.80
N LEU A 328 10.40 -6.18 6.35
CA LEU A 328 10.90 -6.10 4.97
C LEU A 328 9.80 -6.48 3.98
N PHE A 329 9.06 -7.56 4.24
CA PHE A 329 7.94 -7.97 3.41
C PHE A 329 6.85 -6.89 3.35
N GLY A 330 6.58 -6.21 4.47
CA GLY A 330 5.67 -5.06 4.49
C GLY A 330 6.14 -3.89 3.62
N ILE A 331 7.44 -3.56 3.64
CA ILE A 331 7.99 -2.54 2.73
C ILE A 331 7.86 -2.98 1.27
N VAL A 332 8.14 -4.25 0.96
CA VAL A 332 8.01 -4.80 -0.40
C VAL A 332 6.55 -4.84 -0.85
N SER A 333 5.60 -5.03 0.09
CA SER A 333 4.15 -5.02 -0.14
C SER A 333 3.63 -3.67 -0.66
N ALA A 334 4.40 -2.59 -0.49
CA ALA A 334 4.06 -1.33 -1.13
C ALA A 334 4.21 -1.35 -2.66
N LEU A 335 5.02 -2.26 -3.20
CA LEU A 335 5.31 -2.43 -4.64
C LEU A 335 4.70 -3.69 -5.23
N VAL A 336 4.59 -4.73 -4.42
CA VAL A 336 4.21 -6.10 -4.79
C VAL A 336 2.92 -6.44 -4.05
N ASP A 337 1.97 -7.10 -4.71
CA ASP A 337 0.71 -7.51 -4.09
C ASP A 337 0.93 -8.36 -2.82
N ASN A 338 0.07 -8.16 -1.82
CA ASN A 338 0.18 -8.74 -0.48
C ASN A 338 0.02 -10.26 -0.49
N VAL A 339 -0.79 -10.79 -1.40
CA VAL A 339 -1.11 -12.22 -1.50
C VAL A 339 0.13 -13.08 -1.83
N PRO A 340 0.88 -12.83 -2.92
CA PRO A 340 2.11 -13.57 -3.20
C PRO A 340 3.15 -13.47 -2.08
N LEU A 341 3.28 -12.31 -1.42
CA LEU A 341 4.22 -12.12 -0.32
C LEU A 341 3.84 -12.96 0.90
N THR A 342 2.56 -12.97 1.26
CA THR A 342 2.04 -13.80 2.36
C THR A 342 2.21 -15.28 2.06
N ALA A 343 1.89 -15.72 0.84
CA ALA A 343 2.11 -17.09 0.41
C ALA A 343 3.59 -17.49 0.48
N THR A 344 4.48 -16.61 0.04
CA THR A 344 5.93 -16.81 0.10
C THR A 344 6.39 -16.94 1.55
N ALA A 345 5.89 -16.11 2.47
CA ALA A 345 6.20 -16.20 3.89
C ALA A 345 5.71 -17.54 4.50
N MET A 346 4.52 -18.01 4.13
CA MET A 346 3.99 -19.30 4.55
C MET A 346 4.87 -20.47 4.09
N GLY A 347 5.35 -20.45 2.84
CA GLY A 347 6.27 -21.48 2.32
C GLY A 347 7.73 -21.34 2.78
N MET A 348 8.10 -20.21 3.39
CA MET A 348 9.45 -19.97 3.94
C MET A 348 9.61 -20.50 5.37
N PHE A 349 8.56 -20.44 6.19
CA PHE A 349 8.66 -20.70 7.63
C PHE A 349 7.70 -21.82 8.07
N ASP A 350 8.23 -22.81 8.77
CA ASP A 350 7.49 -24.00 9.18
C ASP A 350 6.73 -23.78 10.50
N LEU A 351 5.49 -24.27 10.58
CA LEU A 351 4.62 -24.17 11.77
C LEU A 351 5.16 -24.95 12.99
N THR A 352 5.97 -25.98 12.78
CA THR A 352 6.60 -26.76 13.87
C THR A 352 7.67 -25.95 14.60
N LEU A 353 8.36 -25.06 13.87
CA LEU A 353 9.38 -24.15 14.42
C LEU A 353 8.76 -22.83 14.90
N TYR A 354 7.75 -22.35 14.19
CA TYR A 354 7.04 -21.11 14.49
C TYR A 354 5.56 -21.45 14.73
N PRO A 355 5.17 -21.78 15.97
CA PRO A 355 3.80 -22.20 16.26
C PRO A 355 2.79 -21.09 15.99
N THR A 356 1.51 -21.46 15.94
CA THR A 356 0.39 -20.52 15.78
C THR A 356 0.52 -19.33 16.73
N ASP A 357 0.25 -18.12 16.22
CA ASP A 357 0.37 -16.84 16.93
C ASP A 357 1.79 -16.48 17.41
N ALA A 358 2.83 -17.12 16.85
CA ALA A 358 4.20 -16.65 16.99
C ALA A 358 4.32 -15.19 16.49
N PRO A 359 5.22 -14.38 17.09
CA PRO A 359 5.40 -12.98 16.69
C PRO A 359 5.64 -12.81 15.18
N LEU A 360 6.32 -13.76 14.55
CA LEU A 360 6.52 -13.83 13.10
C LEU A 360 5.21 -13.70 12.32
N TRP A 361 4.21 -14.53 12.63
CA TRP A 361 2.95 -14.58 11.89
C TRP A 361 2.08 -13.36 12.12
N LEU A 362 2.08 -12.84 13.35
CA LEU A 362 1.35 -11.62 13.69
C LEU A 362 1.99 -10.39 13.04
N LEU A 363 3.33 -10.35 12.95
CA LEU A 363 4.04 -9.34 12.17
C LEU A 363 3.81 -9.50 10.67
N ALA A 364 3.67 -10.72 10.15
CA ALA A 364 3.30 -10.95 8.76
C ALA A 364 1.92 -10.36 8.47
N ALA A 365 0.91 -10.71 9.27
CA ALA A 365 -0.45 -10.18 9.16
C ALA A 365 -0.47 -8.64 9.19
N PHE A 366 0.23 -8.02 10.15
CA PHE A 366 0.27 -6.57 10.27
C PHE A 366 1.10 -5.89 9.18
N CYS A 367 2.35 -6.29 8.99
CA CYS A 367 3.28 -5.59 8.10
C CYS A 367 2.90 -5.77 6.63
N VAL A 368 2.54 -7.00 6.21
CA VAL A 368 2.14 -7.26 4.82
C VAL A 368 0.74 -6.71 4.55
N GLY A 369 -0.20 -6.84 5.50
CA GLY A 369 -1.55 -6.29 5.35
C GLY A 369 -1.59 -4.76 5.25
N THR A 370 -0.72 -4.06 5.98
CA THR A 370 -0.67 -2.58 5.98
C THR A 370 0.37 -1.96 5.05
N GLY A 371 1.33 -2.75 4.57
CA GLY A 371 2.49 -2.33 3.77
C GLY A 371 2.14 -1.55 2.50
N GLY A 372 1.08 -1.96 1.81
CA GLY A 372 0.49 -1.26 0.66
C GLY A 372 0.19 0.23 0.90
N SER A 373 0.06 0.64 2.16
CA SER A 373 -0.22 2.03 2.55
C SER A 373 1.03 2.92 2.61
N MET A 374 2.24 2.35 2.59
CA MET A 374 3.49 3.09 2.82
C MET A 374 3.87 4.01 1.66
N LEU A 375 3.69 3.56 0.41
CA LEU A 375 4.06 4.32 -0.78
C LEU A 375 3.03 5.38 -1.18
N ILE A 376 1.89 5.47 -0.48
CA ILE A 376 0.86 6.47 -0.79
C ILE A 376 1.44 7.89 -0.72
N ILE A 377 2.43 8.19 0.12
CA ILE A 377 2.95 9.57 0.22
C ILE A 377 3.95 9.88 -0.92
N GLY A 378 5.06 9.15 -1.00
CA GLY A 378 6.09 9.42 -2.01
C GLY A 378 5.64 9.13 -3.44
N SER A 379 4.94 8.01 -3.65
CA SER A 379 4.49 7.62 -4.99
C SER A 379 3.27 8.42 -5.43
N ALA A 380 2.34 8.79 -4.54
CA ALA A 380 1.25 9.67 -4.97
C ALA A 380 1.73 11.08 -5.26
N VAL A 381 2.72 11.63 -4.53
CA VAL A 381 3.31 12.93 -4.86
C VAL A 381 4.08 12.85 -6.18
N LEU A 382 4.85 11.79 -6.42
CA LEU A 382 5.54 11.58 -7.69
C LEU A 382 4.55 11.49 -8.86
N VAL A 383 3.52 10.66 -8.75
CA VAL A 383 2.47 10.50 -9.77
C VAL A 383 1.70 11.80 -9.97
N TRP A 384 1.32 12.47 -8.88
CA TRP A 384 0.66 13.79 -8.93
C TRP A 384 1.53 14.82 -9.65
N SER A 385 2.82 14.91 -9.31
CA SER A 385 3.73 15.88 -9.92
C SER A 385 3.88 15.68 -11.43
N ALA A 386 3.76 14.42 -11.90
CA ALA A 386 3.88 14.04 -13.30
C ALA A 386 2.61 14.28 -14.14
N ILE A 387 1.46 14.52 -13.49
CA ILE A 387 0.19 14.83 -14.18
C ILE A 387 0.16 16.32 -14.47
N GLU A 388 0.18 16.70 -15.74
CA GLU A 388 0.11 18.11 -16.18
C GLU A 388 1.12 19.05 -15.49
N PRO A 389 2.44 18.71 -15.43
CA PRO A 389 3.43 19.64 -14.92
C PRO A 389 3.51 20.87 -15.83
N TYR A 390 3.83 22.02 -15.23
CA TYR A 390 3.93 23.30 -15.93
C TYR A 390 4.92 23.24 -17.11
N ASP A 391 6.07 22.62 -16.87
CA ASP A 391 7.04 22.27 -17.91
C ASP A 391 7.57 20.85 -17.65
N ARG A 392 7.44 19.96 -18.64
CA ARG A 392 7.85 18.55 -18.51
C ARG A 392 9.36 18.35 -18.46
N PHE A 393 10.13 19.20 -19.14
CA PHE A 393 11.58 19.13 -19.16
C PHE A 393 12.14 19.61 -17.81
N VAL A 394 11.63 20.73 -17.30
CA VAL A 394 11.97 21.24 -15.96
C VAL A 394 11.54 20.25 -14.88
N TRP A 395 10.32 19.71 -14.96
CA TRP A 395 9.85 18.66 -14.05
C TRP A 395 10.83 17.47 -14.00
N PHE A 396 11.31 17.00 -15.15
CA PHE A 396 12.24 15.88 -15.19
C PHE A 396 13.56 16.24 -14.49
N LEU A 397 14.13 17.41 -14.75
CA LEU A 397 15.39 17.86 -14.12
C LEU A 397 15.26 17.99 -12.60
N GLU A 398 14.13 18.52 -12.12
CA GLU A 398 13.86 18.73 -10.70
C GLU A 398 13.58 17.45 -9.94
N VAL A 399 12.86 16.51 -10.56
CA VAL A 399 12.45 15.24 -9.93
C VAL A 399 13.54 14.16 -10.06
N PHE A 400 14.44 14.27 -11.05
CA PHE A 400 15.51 13.30 -11.27
C PHE A 400 16.40 13.05 -10.04
N PRO A 401 16.87 14.07 -9.29
CA PRO A 401 17.63 13.86 -8.05
C PRO A 401 16.89 13.00 -7.01
N ALA A 402 15.57 13.18 -6.87
CA ALA A 402 14.75 12.39 -5.95
C ALA A 402 14.69 10.91 -6.37
N ILE A 403 14.53 10.65 -7.67
CA ILE A 403 14.52 9.29 -8.23
C ILE A 403 15.91 8.65 -8.09
N ALA A 404 16.96 9.39 -8.43
CA ALA A 404 18.34 8.92 -8.31
C ALA A 404 18.71 8.59 -6.86
N ALA A 405 18.30 9.43 -5.91
CA ALA A 405 18.47 9.17 -4.48
C ALA A 405 17.70 7.91 -4.05
N ALA A 406 16.45 7.73 -4.47
CA ALA A 406 15.68 6.52 -4.17
C ALA A 406 16.38 5.24 -4.69
N ILE A 407 16.88 5.26 -5.93
CA ILE A 407 17.63 4.15 -6.53
C ILE A 407 18.94 3.88 -5.77
N LEU A 408 19.69 4.93 -5.43
CA LEU A 408 20.95 4.82 -4.71
C LEU A 408 20.73 4.24 -3.30
N LEU A 409 19.73 4.74 -2.58
CA LEU A 409 19.36 4.25 -1.26
C LEU A 409 18.93 2.79 -1.32
N TRP A 410 18.14 2.40 -2.32
CA TRP A 410 17.77 1.01 -2.53
C TRP A 410 19.00 0.11 -2.80
N ALA A 411 19.90 0.55 -3.68
CA ALA A 411 21.10 -0.20 -4.04
C ALA A 411 22.10 -0.32 -2.87
N THR A 412 22.18 0.69 -2.01
CA THR A 412 23.12 0.74 -0.89
C THR A 412 22.55 0.22 0.42
N TYR A 413 21.22 0.06 0.54
CA TYR A 413 20.51 -0.28 1.78
C TYR A 413 21.11 -1.49 2.52
N ARG A 414 21.51 -2.54 1.77
CA ARG A 414 22.09 -3.77 2.34
C ARG A 414 23.55 -3.63 2.77
N ARG A 415 24.30 -2.69 2.19
CA ARG A 415 25.72 -2.47 2.47
C ARG A 415 25.93 -1.39 3.53
N PHE A 416 25.10 -0.35 3.50
CA PHE A 416 25.21 0.80 4.37
C PHE A 416 23.81 1.39 4.63
N ARG A 417 23.24 1.08 5.79
CA ARG A 417 21.91 1.55 6.18
C ARG A 417 22.01 2.89 6.89
N LEU A 418 21.42 3.93 6.31
CA LEU A 418 21.25 5.23 6.97
C LEU A 418 20.24 5.14 8.13
N SER A 419 20.21 6.18 8.97
CA SER A 419 19.28 6.30 10.07
C SER A 419 17.87 6.54 9.54
N THR A 420 16.87 6.13 10.32
CA THR A 420 15.46 6.40 9.99
C THR A 420 15.21 7.89 9.81
N LEU A 421 15.88 8.74 10.60
CA LEU A 421 15.81 10.19 10.46
C LEU A 421 16.31 10.63 9.07
N ALA A 422 17.48 10.14 8.64
CA ALA A 422 18.02 10.45 7.31
C ALA A 422 17.07 9.99 6.18
N TYR A 423 16.49 8.80 6.27
CA TYR A 423 15.50 8.34 5.27
C TYR A 423 14.25 9.22 5.21
N VAL A 424 13.69 9.61 6.36
CA VAL A 424 12.52 10.50 6.43
C VAL A 424 12.85 11.88 5.88
N LEU A 425 14.01 12.44 6.21
CA LEU A 425 14.45 13.72 5.68
C LEU A 425 14.66 13.66 4.17
N ILE A 426 15.26 12.59 3.63
CA ILE A 426 15.41 12.41 2.18
C ILE A 426 14.04 12.33 1.49
N LEU A 427 13.04 11.66 2.09
CA LEU A 427 11.68 11.65 1.57
C LEU A 427 11.04 13.04 1.58
N ILE A 428 11.23 13.82 2.64
CA ILE A 428 10.74 15.22 2.71
C ILE A 428 11.38 16.05 1.61
N HIS A 429 12.71 15.93 1.43
CA HIS A 429 13.43 16.62 0.35
C HIS A 429 12.88 16.23 -1.02
N ALA A 430 12.65 14.94 -1.26
CA ALA A 430 12.07 14.44 -2.49
C ALA A 430 10.68 15.03 -2.78
N VAL A 431 9.84 15.21 -1.75
CA VAL A 431 8.53 15.87 -1.88
C VAL A 431 8.67 17.34 -2.25
N ILE A 432 9.64 18.07 -1.66
CA ILE A 432 9.93 19.47 -2.03
C ILE A 432 10.29 19.56 -3.51
N LEU A 433 11.21 18.70 -3.97
CA LEU A 433 11.60 18.63 -5.38
C LEU A 433 10.42 18.32 -6.31
N MET A 434 9.55 17.38 -5.94
CA MET A 434 8.37 17.01 -6.75
C MET A 434 7.32 18.13 -6.82
N VAL A 435 7.12 18.87 -5.73
CA VAL A 435 6.22 20.03 -5.70
C VAL A 435 6.79 21.17 -6.54
N GLY A 436 8.09 21.46 -6.40
CA GLY A 436 8.81 22.42 -7.24
C GLY A 436 8.75 22.05 -8.71
N GLY A 437 9.03 20.79 -9.06
CA GLY A 437 8.99 20.30 -10.44
C GLY A 437 7.59 20.34 -11.09
N HIS A 438 6.51 20.14 -10.32
CA HIS A 438 5.14 20.19 -10.87
C HIS A 438 4.76 21.61 -11.33
N TRP A 439 5.05 22.63 -10.53
CA TRP A 439 4.68 24.01 -10.85
C TRP A 439 5.81 24.84 -11.45
N THR A 440 7.06 24.40 -11.38
CA THR A 440 8.30 25.21 -11.35
C THR A 440 8.45 26.01 -10.06
N TYR A 441 9.68 26.16 -9.56
CA TYR A 441 9.97 26.84 -8.30
C TYR A 441 9.47 28.28 -8.25
N ALA A 442 9.49 28.98 -9.38
CA ALA A 442 9.01 30.37 -9.49
C ALA A 442 7.48 30.50 -9.39
N ARG A 443 6.70 29.41 -9.45
CA ARG A 443 5.23 29.48 -9.62
C ARG A 443 4.45 28.67 -8.60
N VAL A 444 5.09 28.15 -7.55
CA VAL A 444 4.38 27.37 -6.52
C VAL A 444 3.24 28.22 -5.91
N PRO A 445 1.96 27.80 -6.03
CA PRO A 445 0.81 28.66 -5.75
C PRO A 445 0.76 29.25 -4.34
N TRP A 446 1.22 28.49 -3.34
CA TRP A 446 1.23 28.95 -1.95
C TRP A 446 2.24 30.07 -1.73
N PHE A 447 3.36 30.04 -2.44
CA PHE A 447 4.38 31.08 -2.36
C PHE A 447 4.02 32.30 -3.23
N ASN A 448 3.24 32.12 -4.30
CA ASN A 448 2.61 33.25 -4.98
C ASN A 448 1.62 33.96 -4.05
N TRP A 449 0.80 33.21 -3.32
CA TRP A 449 -0.11 33.80 -2.32
C TRP A 449 0.64 34.53 -1.21
N LEU A 450 1.74 33.96 -0.68
CA LEU A 450 2.59 34.64 0.31
C LEU A 450 3.18 35.93 -0.25
N ARG A 451 3.70 35.87 -1.48
CA ARG A 451 4.23 37.04 -2.19
C ARG A 451 3.18 38.14 -2.28
N ASP A 452 1.99 37.80 -2.75
CA ASP A 452 0.92 38.78 -2.97
C ASP A 452 0.34 39.31 -1.64
N THR A 453 0.30 38.48 -0.59
CA THR A 453 -0.24 38.85 0.73
C THR A 453 0.70 39.75 1.53
N PHE A 454 2.01 39.51 1.42
CA PHE A 454 3.03 40.25 2.16
C PHE A 454 3.80 41.25 1.27
N ASP A 455 3.32 41.49 0.05
CA ASP A 455 3.92 42.37 -0.96
C ASP A 455 5.42 42.10 -1.17
N LEU A 456 5.76 40.81 -1.24
CA LEU A 456 7.14 40.37 -1.44
C LEU A 456 7.54 40.57 -2.90
N ALA A 457 8.84 40.78 -3.14
CA ALA A 457 9.36 41.02 -4.49
C ALA A 457 9.14 39.83 -5.44
N ARG A 458 9.15 38.59 -4.94
CA ARG A 458 9.09 37.38 -5.75
C ARG A 458 8.58 36.15 -4.98
N ASN A 459 8.40 35.03 -5.69
CA ASN A 459 8.11 33.73 -5.10
C ASN A 459 9.41 33.13 -4.53
N TYR A 460 9.46 32.89 -3.21
CA TYR A 460 10.66 32.40 -2.51
C TYR A 460 10.66 30.88 -2.24
N TYR A 461 9.97 30.07 -3.07
CA TYR A 461 9.93 28.61 -2.86
C TYR A 461 11.30 27.95 -3.10
N ASP A 462 12.07 28.48 -4.04
CA ASP A 462 13.49 28.17 -4.32
C ASP A 462 14.33 28.23 -3.04
N ARG A 463 14.14 29.28 -2.23
CA ARG A 463 14.86 29.45 -0.96
C ARG A 463 14.59 28.31 0.03
N VAL A 464 13.37 27.74 0.02
CA VAL A 464 13.05 26.55 0.83
C VAL A 464 13.78 25.31 0.30
N GLY A 465 13.84 25.16 -1.03
CA GLY A 465 14.62 24.12 -1.70
C GLY A 465 16.09 24.16 -1.29
N HIS A 466 16.73 25.32 -1.40
CA HIS A 466 18.15 25.48 -1.08
C HIS A 466 18.47 25.36 0.41
N PHE A 467 17.59 25.86 1.30
CA PHE A 467 17.73 25.57 2.74
C PHE A 467 17.66 24.06 3.01
N ALA A 468 16.70 23.36 2.40
CA ALA A 468 16.58 21.91 2.52
C ALA A 468 17.77 21.16 1.89
N GLN A 469 18.36 21.71 0.83
CA GLN A 469 19.56 21.22 0.15
C GLN A 469 20.83 21.39 1.00
N GLY A 470 20.84 22.34 1.94
CA GLY A 470 21.85 22.43 2.99
C GLY A 470 21.62 21.42 4.10
N PHE A 471 20.45 21.52 4.73
CA PHE A 471 20.12 20.82 5.98
C PHE A 471 20.10 19.29 5.83
N ILE A 472 19.47 18.78 4.77
CA ILE A 472 19.21 17.34 4.65
C ILE A 472 20.49 16.59 4.24
N PRO A 473 21.24 17.04 3.21
CA PRO A 473 22.58 16.52 2.94
C PRO A 473 23.54 16.65 4.11
N ALA A 474 23.44 17.69 4.96
CA ALA A 474 24.31 17.82 6.13
C ALA A 474 24.13 16.65 7.12
N ILE A 475 22.88 16.28 7.42
CA ILE A 475 22.57 15.13 8.29
C ILE A 475 23.09 13.83 7.67
N VAL A 476 22.87 13.63 6.36
CA VAL A 476 23.31 12.43 5.63
C VAL A 476 24.84 12.34 5.57
N ALA A 477 25.52 13.43 5.19
CA ALA A 477 26.98 13.50 5.08
C ALA A 477 27.63 13.29 6.46
N ARG A 478 27.10 13.93 7.51
CA ARG A 478 27.56 13.72 8.89
C ARG A 478 27.46 12.25 9.29
N GLU A 479 26.33 11.62 8.99
CA GLU A 479 26.12 10.20 9.31
C GLU A 479 27.08 9.28 8.53
N ILE A 480 27.29 9.53 7.24
CA ILE A 480 28.23 8.78 6.41
C ILE A 480 29.65 8.95 6.96
N LEU A 481 30.12 10.19 7.12
CA LEU A 481 31.48 10.49 7.56
C LEU A 481 31.80 9.87 8.93
N LEU A 482 30.87 9.94 9.88
CA LEU A 482 31.07 9.32 11.21
C LEU A 482 31.20 7.80 11.17
N ARG A 483 30.68 7.14 10.12
CA ARG A 483 30.65 5.68 10.00
C ARG A 483 31.69 5.13 9.04
N THR A 484 32.18 5.93 8.11
CA THR A 484 33.11 5.48 7.05
C THR A 484 34.49 6.13 7.13
N SER A 485 34.69 7.13 8.00
CA SER A 485 35.94 7.87 8.12
C SER A 485 36.45 7.89 9.57
N PRO A 486 37.74 8.22 9.81
CA PRO A 486 38.29 8.37 11.16
C PRO A 486 37.85 9.67 11.87
N LEU A 487 36.97 10.46 11.26
CA LEU A 487 36.49 11.71 11.85
C LEU A 487 35.68 11.44 13.13
N ARG A 488 35.95 12.25 14.15
CA ARG A 488 35.21 12.21 15.42
C ARG A 488 34.21 13.38 15.49
N PRO A 489 33.15 13.27 16.30
CA PRO A 489 32.27 14.40 16.57
C PRO A 489 33.09 15.61 17.06
N GLY A 490 32.99 16.74 16.36
CA GLY A 490 33.76 17.94 16.69
C GLY A 490 33.71 18.98 15.58
N LYS A 491 34.45 20.08 15.78
CA LYS A 491 34.45 21.25 14.89
C LYS A 491 34.86 20.90 13.45
N TRP A 492 35.84 20.00 13.28
CA TRP A 492 36.31 19.59 11.96
C TRP A 492 35.26 18.82 11.15
N LEU A 493 34.49 17.95 11.80
CA LEU A 493 33.36 17.28 11.14
C LEU A 493 32.31 18.29 10.68
N ALA A 494 31.98 19.28 11.51
CA ALA A 494 31.03 20.33 11.15
C ALA A 494 31.52 21.15 9.95
N VAL A 495 32.79 21.58 9.96
CA VAL A 495 33.39 22.33 8.84
C VAL A 495 33.36 21.53 7.54
N ILE A 496 33.69 20.23 7.59
CA ILE A 496 33.67 19.36 6.41
C ILE A 496 32.25 19.17 5.89
N VAL A 497 31.28 18.95 6.77
CA VAL A 497 29.87 18.78 6.39
C VAL A 497 29.33 20.05 5.72
N VAL A 498 29.58 21.22 6.30
CA VAL A 498 29.17 22.51 5.71
C VAL A 498 29.85 22.72 4.35
N ALA A 499 31.16 22.44 4.25
CA ALA A 499 31.88 22.55 2.98
C ALA A 499 31.33 21.60 1.90
N MET A 500 30.93 20.38 2.27
CA MET A 500 30.29 19.43 1.36
C MET A 500 28.93 19.93 0.89
N CYS A 501 28.09 20.44 1.79
CA CYS A 501 26.78 20.99 1.41
C CYS A 501 26.93 22.21 0.48
N LEU A 502 27.87 23.11 0.77
CA LEU A 502 28.21 24.23 -0.10
C LEU A 502 28.70 23.76 -1.48
N ALA A 503 29.55 22.73 -1.53
CA ALA A 503 30.01 22.17 -2.81
C ALA A 503 28.87 21.53 -3.62
N ILE A 504 27.92 20.87 -2.96
CA ILE A 504 26.71 20.31 -3.59
C ILE A 504 25.83 21.45 -4.15
N SER A 505 25.58 22.49 -3.35
CA SER A 505 24.81 23.66 -3.77
C SER A 505 25.47 24.37 -4.95
N ALA A 506 26.76 24.69 -4.86
CA ALA A 506 27.51 25.29 -5.97
C ALA A 506 27.51 24.40 -7.22
N GLY A 507 27.60 23.08 -7.06
CA GLY A 507 27.49 22.14 -8.18
C GLY A 507 26.12 22.17 -8.86
N TYR A 508 25.04 22.34 -8.09
CA TYR A 508 23.69 22.48 -8.60
C TYR A 508 23.51 23.77 -9.40
N GLU A 509 23.98 24.91 -8.86
CA GLU A 509 24.00 26.20 -9.57
C GLU A 509 24.75 26.13 -10.92
N LEU A 510 25.88 25.43 -10.95
CA LEU A 510 26.65 25.23 -12.18
C LEU A 510 25.89 24.37 -13.21
N LEU A 511 25.11 23.38 -12.76
CA LEU A 511 24.25 22.57 -13.62
C LEU A 511 23.11 23.42 -14.19
N GLU A 512 22.44 24.22 -13.37
CA GLU A 512 21.41 25.16 -13.83
C GLU A 512 21.95 26.17 -14.84
N TRP A 513 23.13 26.72 -14.55
CA TRP A 513 23.82 27.60 -15.48
C TRP A 513 24.08 26.91 -16.82
N GLY A 514 24.62 25.68 -16.80
CA GLY A 514 24.92 24.89 -18.00
C GLY A 514 23.69 24.50 -18.81
N VAL A 515 22.58 24.14 -18.15
CA VAL A 515 21.29 23.85 -18.82
C VAL A 515 20.74 25.11 -19.50
N ALA A 516 20.79 26.26 -18.82
CA ALA A 516 20.32 27.51 -19.39
C ALA A 516 21.13 27.93 -20.63
N VAL A 517 22.45 27.71 -20.63
CA VAL A 517 23.33 28.02 -21.78
C VAL A 517 23.07 27.07 -22.96
N THR A 518 22.82 25.80 -22.71
CA THR A 518 22.66 24.78 -23.77
C THR A 518 21.28 24.76 -24.42
N THR A 519 20.28 25.37 -23.78
CA THR A 519 18.89 25.35 -24.25
C THR A 519 18.43 26.72 -24.79
N ASP A 520 19.37 27.59 -25.20
CA ASP A 520 19.12 28.95 -25.73
C ASP A 520 18.14 29.79 -24.87
N GLY A 521 18.21 29.63 -23.54
CA GLY A 521 17.33 30.36 -22.62
C GLY A 521 15.88 29.84 -22.52
N SER A 522 15.49 28.77 -23.22
CA SER A 522 14.14 28.19 -23.07
C SER A 522 13.88 27.57 -21.69
N ALA A 523 14.92 27.34 -20.88
CA ALA A 523 14.86 26.86 -19.51
C ALA A 523 15.08 27.98 -18.45
N THR A 524 14.70 29.24 -18.72
CA THR A 524 14.77 30.32 -17.72
C THR A 524 13.98 30.03 -16.46
N ASP A 525 12.92 29.23 -16.57
CA ASP A 525 12.07 28.83 -15.44
C ASP A 525 12.74 27.79 -14.52
N PHE A 526 13.76 27.06 -15.00
CA PHE A 526 14.57 26.17 -14.16
C PHE A 526 15.53 26.95 -13.27
N ARG A 527 16.15 28.03 -13.78
CA ARG A 527 17.07 28.86 -12.99
C ARG A 527 16.38 29.72 -11.93
N ALA A 528 15.04 29.75 -11.89
CA ALA A 528 14.18 30.45 -10.92
C ALA A 528 14.51 31.92 -10.52
N THR A 529 15.45 32.60 -11.21
CA THR A 529 16.03 33.90 -10.82
C THR A 529 15.01 35.00 -10.60
N GLN A 530 13.89 34.98 -11.33
CA GLN A 530 12.80 35.96 -11.19
C GLN A 530 13.29 37.43 -11.24
N GLY A 531 14.42 37.69 -11.92
CA GLY A 531 15.03 39.02 -12.03
C GLY A 531 15.96 39.43 -10.88
N ASP A 532 16.29 38.52 -9.95
CA ASP A 532 17.27 38.76 -8.89
C ASP A 532 18.70 38.48 -9.39
N GLU A 533 19.53 39.52 -9.43
CA GLU A 533 20.94 39.41 -9.85
C GLU A 533 21.81 38.66 -8.83
N TRP A 534 21.34 38.52 -7.59
CA TRP A 534 22.07 37.89 -6.48
C TRP A 534 21.53 36.49 -6.15
N ASP A 535 20.74 35.89 -7.04
CA ASP A 535 19.99 34.68 -6.74
C ASP A 535 20.86 33.52 -6.26
N THR A 536 21.81 33.13 -7.12
CA THR A 536 22.81 32.09 -6.86
C THR A 536 23.57 32.32 -5.54
N GLN A 537 23.91 33.57 -5.20
CA GLN A 537 24.63 33.89 -3.97
C GLN A 537 23.74 33.65 -2.74
N TRP A 538 22.47 34.01 -2.81
CA TRP A 538 21.52 33.76 -1.73
C TRP A 538 21.17 32.27 -1.61
N ASP A 539 21.13 31.51 -2.70
CA ASP A 539 20.89 30.07 -2.68
C ASP A 539 22.02 29.31 -2.00
N MET A 540 23.27 29.63 -2.38
CA MET A 540 24.44 29.12 -1.67
C MET A 540 24.46 29.55 -0.20
N CYS A 541 24.04 30.79 0.11
CA CYS A 541 23.97 31.28 1.49
C CYS A 541 22.94 30.49 2.32
N LEU A 542 21.76 30.22 1.78
CA LEU A 542 20.72 29.45 2.46
C LEU A 542 21.08 27.97 2.60
N ALA A 543 21.75 27.39 1.61
CA ALA A 543 22.33 26.06 1.75
C ALA A 543 23.38 26.02 2.87
N ALA A 544 24.19 27.07 3.02
CA ALA A 544 25.14 27.18 4.12
C ALA A 544 24.47 27.34 5.48
N PHE A 545 23.36 28.09 5.57
CA PHE A 545 22.58 28.24 6.81
C PHE A 545 21.82 26.96 7.18
N GLY A 546 21.39 26.19 6.19
CA GLY A 546 20.76 24.90 6.42
C GLY A 546 21.75 23.85 6.95
N ALA A 547 22.98 23.86 6.45
CA ALA A 547 24.04 22.90 6.81
C ALA A 547 24.65 23.16 8.19
#